data_AF-A0A837H9R8-F1
#
_entry.id   AF-A0A837H9R8-F1
#
_cell.length_a   1.000
_cell.length_b   1.000
_cell.length_c   1.000
_cell.angle_alpha   90.00
_cell.angle_beta   90.00
_cell.angle_gamma   90.00
#
_symmetry.space_group_name_H-M   'P 1'
#
loop_
_entity.id
_entity.type
_entity.pdbx_description
1 polymer ?
#
loop_
_entity_poly.entity_id
_entity_poly.type
_entity_poly.pdbx_seq_one_letter_code
_entity_poly.pdbx_strand_id
1 'polypeptide(L)'
;MKKISKFDNKEIIKVLEAGGLVVFPCETVYGVAVDSSNCMVVEKLNKYKQRPLGKPYAIMCSGQKMAEEYVSLNKTAFNLYKRFLPGPVTVVSKGKGKVPKGIESETGTLGVRIPDYPDLLKLIKEFGRPIVATSANASYQRRPYKISDILENISEKQKKLIDLMIDAGELPHNEPSTVIDTTLDDETVILRQGEIKLKGKNEVLSRSDENTQNTAKELWQKYQDFAGKRAIIFCLEGEMGVGKTVFVKGLARAMGIRQQITSPTYDLLSCFQSTVDGQQLAHIDTWRMIDPNSELDDLNIKKLITDRSIIAIEWADKAIEEIRKYLSDAIIIWVKIRYGKNLSDRLISWGNL
;
A
#
# COMPACT_ATOMS: atom_id res chain seq x y z
N MET A 1 -16.03 -22.46 29.11
CA MET A 1 -15.77 -22.54 27.66
C MET A 1 -16.72 -23.57 27.04
N LYS A 2 -17.69 -23.11 26.24
CA LYS A 2 -18.57 -23.97 25.45
C LYS A 2 -17.88 -24.34 24.13
N LYS A 3 -18.18 -25.52 23.59
CA LYS A 3 -17.64 -26.00 22.31
C LYS A 3 -18.78 -26.45 21.41
N ILE A 4 -18.78 -26.00 20.15
CA ILE A 4 -19.74 -26.40 19.12
C ILE A 4 -18.99 -26.87 17.87
N SER A 5 -19.58 -27.77 17.08
CA SER A 5 -18.93 -28.35 15.89
C SER A 5 -19.31 -27.68 14.57
N LYS A 6 -20.25 -26.72 14.59
CA LYS A 6 -20.75 -26.00 13.41
C LYS A 6 -21.04 -24.54 13.78
N PHE A 7 -21.08 -23.67 12.78
CA PHE A 7 -21.54 -22.29 12.96
C PHE A 7 -23.02 -22.28 13.38
N ASP A 8 -23.28 -21.71 14.54
CA ASP A 8 -24.63 -21.35 15.00
C ASP A 8 -24.65 -19.85 15.28
N ASN A 9 -25.15 -19.08 14.32
CA ASN A 9 -25.11 -17.62 14.39
C ASN A 9 -25.83 -17.09 15.63
N LYS A 10 -26.95 -17.70 16.04
CA LYS A 10 -27.71 -17.23 17.20
C LYS A 10 -26.90 -17.38 18.48
N GLU A 11 -26.25 -18.53 18.64
CA GLU A 11 -25.38 -18.78 19.79
C GLU A 11 -24.16 -17.85 19.78
N ILE A 12 -23.50 -17.70 18.62
CA ILE A 12 -22.29 -16.87 18.50
C ILE A 12 -22.62 -15.40 18.78
N ILE A 13 -23.71 -14.88 18.20
CA ILE A 13 -24.17 -13.51 18.43
C ILE A 13 -24.48 -13.29 19.91
N LYS A 14 -25.21 -14.22 20.55
CA LYS A 14 -25.51 -14.13 21.99
C LYS A 14 -24.23 -14.02 22.83
N VAL A 15 -23.19 -14.79 22.50
CA VAL A 15 -21.90 -14.72 23.19
C VAL A 15 -21.20 -13.39 22.94
N LEU A 16 -21.18 -12.89 21.69
CA LEU A 16 -20.56 -11.59 21.36
C LEU A 16 -21.28 -10.42 22.05
N GLU A 17 -22.61 -10.41 22.06
CA GLU A 17 -23.44 -9.40 22.75
C GLU A 17 -23.22 -9.41 24.26
N ALA A 18 -22.99 -10.58 24.85
CA ALA A 18 -22.64 -10.72 26.26
C ALA A 18 -21.18 -10.31 26.56
N GLY A 19 -20.43 -9.81 25.58
CA GLY A 19 -19.03 -9.42 25.71
C GLY A 19 -18.06 -10.61 25.78
N GLY A 20 -18.46 -11.72 25.17
CA GLY A 20 -17.68 -12.94 25.09
C GLY A 20 -16.63 -12.92 23.98
N LEU A 21 -15.65 -13.81 24.13
CA LEU A 21 -14.58 -14.09 23.19
C LEU A 21 -14.86 -15.44 22.53
N VAL A 22 -14.90 -15.43 21.20
CA VAL A 22 -15.25 -16.58 20.37
C VAL A 22 -14.03 -17.02 19.57
N VAL A 23 -13.66 -18.29 19.65
CA VAL A 23 -12.71 -18.90 18.71
C VAL A 23 -13.47 -19.51 17.56
N PHE A 24 -13.08 -19.16 16.33
CA PHE A 24 -13.80 -19.54 15.11
C PHE A 24 -12.82 -19.93 13.99
N PRO A 25 -13.19 -20.85 13.09
CA PRO A 25 -12.36 -21.18 11.93
C PRO A 25 -12.48 -20.08 10.86
N CYS A 26 -11.42 -19.91 10.07
CA CYS A 26 -11.39 -19.06 8.87
C CYS A 26 -10.83 -19.86 7.69
N GLU A 27 -10.80 -19.23 6.51
CA GLU A 27 -10.12 -19.73 5.33
C GLU A 27 -8.59 -19.84 5.50
N THR A 28 -8.00 -19.07 6.44
CA THR A 28 -6.54 -19.11 6.68
C THR A 28 -6.11 -19.90 7.92
N VAL A 29 -6.63 -19.55 9.10
CA VAL A 29 -6.24 -20.11 10.42
C VAL A 29 -7.42 -19.97 11.38
N TYR A 30 -7.40 -20.64 12.53
CA TYR A 30 -8.33 -20.30 13.61
C TYR A 30 -8.13 -18.86 14.09
N GLY A 31 -9.23 -18.12 14.17
CA GLY A 31 -9.31 -16.75 14.64
C GLY A 31 -9.94 -16.66 16.03
N VAL A 32 -9.77 -15.51 16.64
CA VAL A 32 -10.49 -15.08 17.85
C VAL A 32 -11.24 -13.79 17.54
N ALA A 33 -12.53 -13.77 17.89
CA ALA A 33 -13.48 -12.71 17.63
C ALA A 33 -14.04 -12.15 18.92
N VAL A 34 -14.20 -10.83 18.92
CA VAL A 34 -14.92 -10.06 19.95
C VAL A 34 -15.71 -8.94 19.29
N ASP A 35 -16.73 -8.42 19.97
CA ASP A 35 -17.45 -7.22 19.53
C ASP A 35 -16.49 -6.01 19.39
N SER A 36 -16.44 -5.42 18.20
CA SER A 36 -15.58 -4.26 17.92
C SER A 36 -16.08 -2.95 18.53
N SER A 37 -17.29 -2.90 19.07
CA SER A 37 -17.87 -1.70 19.69
C SER A 37 -17.71 -1.63 21.21
N ASN A 38 -17.25 -2.71 21.85
CA ASN A 38 -17.20 -2.82 23.30
C ASN A 38 -15.77 -2.75 23.85
N CYS A 39 -15.43 -1.64 24.51
CA CYS A 39 -14.09 -1.39 25.06
C CYS A 39 -13.63 -2.44 26.08
N MET A 40 -14.53 -2.92 26.96
CA MET A 40 -14.20 -3.92 27.97
C MET A 40 -13.77 -5.25 27.34
N VAL A 41 -14.34 -5.59 26.18
CA VAL A 41 -14.05 -6.84 25.49
C VAL A 41 -12.73 -6.76 24.71
N VAL A 42 -12.34 -5.56 24.25
CA VAL A 42 -11.01 -5.32 23.67
C VAL A 42 -9.92 -5.55 24.72
N GLU A 43 -10.13 -5.12 25.98
CA GLU A 43 -9.20 -5.44 27.07
C GLU A 43 -9.10 -6.94 27.35
N LYS A 44 -10.23 -7.66 27.30
CA LYS A 44 -10.26 -9.12 27.40
C LYS A 44 -9.44 -9.77 26.28
N LEU A 45 -9.58 -9.27 25.05
CA LEU A 45 -8.78 -9.72 23.90
C LEU A 45 -7.29 -9.40 24.07
N ASN A 46 -6.94 -8.24 24.61
CA ASN A 46 -5.54 -7.87 24.90
C ASN A 46 -4.90 -8.83 25.90
N LYS A 47 -5.62 -9.15 26.99
CA LYS A 47 -5.21 -10.14 28.00
C LYS A 47 -5.04 -11.52 27.39
N TYR A 48 -5.97 -11.93 26.52
CA TYR A 48 -5.90 -13.20 25.80
C TYR A 48 -4.68 -13.27 24.87
N LYS A 49 -4.46 -12.24 24.05
CA LYS A 49 -3.38 -12.21 23.05
C LYS A 49 -2.01 -11.91 23.62
N GLN A 50 -1.93 -11.43 24.87
CA GLN A 50 -0.73 -10.83 25.45
C GLN A 50 -0.12 -9.83 24.46
N ARG A 51 -0.97 -8.94 23.93
CA ARG A 51 -0.59 -8.08 22.81
C ARG A 51 0.32 -6.95 23.30
N PRO A 52 1.43 -6.65 22.61
CA PRO A 52 2.22 -5.46 22.89
C PRO A 52 1.36 -4.19 22.84
N LEU A 53 1.61 -3.27 23.76
CA LEU A 53 0.97 -1.95 23.77
C LEU A 53 1.19 -1.23 22.43
N GLY A 54 0.19 -0.47 21.98
CA GLY A 54 0.23 0.31 20.74
C GLY A 54 0.00 -0.47 19.44
N LYS A 55 -0.05 -1.82 19.46
CA LYS A 55 -0.28 -2.62 18.24
C LYS A 55 -1.77 -2.69 17.91
N PRO A 56 -2.27 -2.07 16.82
CA PRO A 56 -3.70 -2.01 16.49
C PRO A 56 -4.25 -3.36 16.06
N TYR A 57 -5.58 -3.52 16.06
CA TYR A 57 -6.27 -4.67 15.49
C TYR A 57 -6.93 -4.34 14.15
N ALA A 58 -7.21 -5.38 13.36
CA ALA A 58 -8.10 -5.25 12.22
C ALA A 58 -9.53 -5.64 12.61
N ILE A 59 -10.51 -5.03 11.95
CA ILE A 59 -11.91 -5.43 12.03
C ILE A 59 -12.30 -6.27 10.80
N MET A 60 -13.24 -7.19 10.99
CA MET A 60 -13.89 -7.92 9.91
C MET A 60 -15.28 -7.35 9.65
N CYS A 61 -15.54 -7.02 8.39
CA CYS A 61 -16.81 -6.50 7.90
C CYS A 61 -17.48 -7.51 6.97
N SER A 62 -18.81 -7.46 6.87
CA SER A 62 -19.57 -8.31 5.94
C SER A 62 -19.51 -7.84 4.48
N GLY A 63 -18.93 -6.66 4.21
CA GLY A 63 -18.82 -6.08 2.88
C GLY A 63 -18.28 -4.65 2.89
N GLN A 64 -18.02 -4.11 1.70
CA GLN A 64 -17.44 -2.77 1.53
C GLN A 64 -18.31 -1.66 2.13
N LYS A 65 -19.64 -1.74 1.95
CA LYS A 65 -20.57 -0.73 2.50
C LYS A 65 -20.43 -0.58 4.02
N MET A 66 -20.35 -1.70 4.75
CA MET A 66 -20.12 -1.69 6.18
C MET A 66 -18.73 -1.12 6.51
N ALA A 67 -17.69 -1.49 5.75
CA ALA A 67 -16.33 -0.95 5.95
C ALA A 67 -16.27 0.58 5.83
N GLU A 68 -16.92 1.15 4.82
CA GLU A 68 -17.00 2.60 4.59
C GLU A 68 -17.66 3.36 5.75
N GLU A 69 -18.40 2.69 6.64
CA GLU A 69 -18.90 3.33 7.85
C GLU A 69 -17.80 3.60 8.88
N TYR A 70 -16.71 2.81 8.86
CA TYR A 70 -15.61 2.85 9.83
C TYR A 70 -14.30 3.44 9.28
N VAL A 71 -14.09 3.38 7.96
CA VAL A 71 -12.91 3.91 7.29
C VAL A 71 -13.25 4.81 6.11
N SER A 72 -12.33 5.71 5.76
CA SER A 72 -12.37 6.48 4.51
C SER A 72 -11.50 5.81 3.46
N LEU A 73 -12.11 5.38 2.36
CA LEU A 73 -11.40 4.70 1.26
C LEU A 73 -10.91 5.74 0.24
N ASN A 74 -9.61 5.77 -0.03
CA ASN A 74 -9.08 6.45 -1.21
C ASN A 74 -9.19 5.56 -2.45
N LYS A 75 -8.76 6.07 -3.62
CA LYS A 75 -8.84 5.36 -4.89
C LYS A 75 -8.12 4.01 -4.86
N THR A 76 -6.95 3.95 -4.23
CA THR A 76 -6.16 2.71 -4.08
C THR A 76 -6.90 1.69 -3.23
N ALA A 77 -7.38 2.09 -2.05
CA ALA A 77 -8.17 1.24 -1.17
C ALA A 77 -9.41 0.70 -1.89
N PHE A 78 -10.19 1.57 -2.54
CA PHE A 78 -11.39 1.18 -3.29
C PHE A 78 -11.09 0.11 -4.34
N ASN A 79 -10.00 0.26 -5.10
CA ASN A 79 -9.57 -0.73 -6.09
C ASN A 79 -9.15 -2.06 -5.46
N LEU A 80 -8.46 -2.03 -4.31
CA LEU A 80 -8.09 -3.25 -3.58
C LEU A 80 -9.33 -3.99 -3.06
N TYR A 81 -10.32 -3.26 -2.54
CA TYR A 81 -11.60 -3.86 -2.13
C TYR A 81 -12.29 -4.55 -3.30
N LYS A 82 -12.45 -3.86 -4.42
CA LYS A 82 -13.12 -4.42 -5.62
C LYS A 82 -12.40 -5.65 -6.17
N ARG A 83 -11.08 -5.71 -6.07
CA ARG A 83 -10.25 -6.75 -6.71
C ARG A 83 -9.97 -7.95 -5.82
N PHE A 84 -9.81 -7.75 -4.52
CA PHE A 84 -9.28 -8.77 -3.60
C PHE A 84 -10.19 -9.08 -2.41
N LEU A 85 -11.31 -8.36 -2.26
CA LEU A 85 -12.26 -8.60 -1.18
C LEU A 85 -13.64 -9.02 -1.73
N PRO A 86 -14.30 -10.05 -1.17
CA PRO A 86 -13.84 -10.91 -0.07
C PRO A 86 -12.56 -11.70 -0.40
N GLY A 87 -11.68 -11.89 0.58
CA GLY A 87 -10.43 -12.61 0.36
C GLY A 87 -9.34 -12.39 1.41
N PRO A 88 -8.14 -12.96 1.18
CA PRO A 88 -7.02 -12.98 2.12
C PRO A 88 -6.22 -11.65 2.09
N VAL A 89 -6.92 -10.52 2.11
CA VAL A 89 -6.32 -9.17 2.15
C VAL A 89 -6.88 -8.39 3.34
N THR A 90 -6.03 -7.59 3.97
CA THR A 90 -6.40 -6.60 4.97
C THR A 90 -5.92 -5.24 4.49
N VAL A 91 -6.86 -4.31 4.29
CA VAL A 91 -6.58 -2.97 3.78
C VAL A 91 -6.62 -2.00 4.95
N VAL A 92 -5.51 -1.31 5.20
CA VAL A 92 -5.39 -0.26 6.22
C VAL A 92 -5.70 1.08 5.56
N SER A 93 -6.67 1.79 6.11
CA SER A 93 -7.14 3.08 5.62
C SER A 93 -7.34 4.05 6.78
N LYS A 94 -7.58 5.33 6.47
CA LYS A 94 -7.86 6.34 7.50
C LYS A 94 -9.13 5.97 8.25
N GLY A 95 -9.03 5.82 9.57
CA GLY A 95 -10.17 5.50 10.43
C GLY A 95 -11.08 6.70 10.63
N LYS A 96 -12.34 6.42 10.99
CA LYS A 96 -13.36 7.42 11.32
C LYS A 96 -13.58 7.57 12.83
N GLY A 97 -12.74 6.96 13.68
CA GLY A 97 -12.86 7.03 15.13
C GLY A 97 -14.11 6.36 15.71
N LYS A 98 -14.71 5.40 14.99
CA LYS A 98 -15.94 4.70 15.41
C LYS A 98 -15.70 3.43 16.22
N VAL A 99 -14.44 3.07 16.46
CA VAL A 99 -14.06 1.90 17.26
C VAL A 99 -13.39 2.36 18.57
N PRO A 100 -13.53 1.60 19.67
CA PRO A 100 -12.78 1.80 20.90
C PRO A 100 -11.27 1.93 20.68
N LYS A 101 -10.63 2.69 21.58
CA LYS A 101 -9.16 2.83 21.63
C LYS A 101 -8.49 1.46 21.76
N GLY A 102 -7.38 1.29 21.04
CA GLY A 102 -6.64 0.03 20.98
C GLY A 102 -7.03 -0.88 19.81
N ILE A 103 -8.18 -0.66 19.16
CA ILE A 103 -8.48 -1.27 17.86
C ILE A 103 -7.83 -0.43 16.75
N GLU A 104 -8.20 0.85 16.67
CA GLU A 104 -7.57 1.81 15.77
C GLU A 104 -6.15 2.14 16.23
N SER A 105 -5.26 2.43 15.28
CA SER A 105 -3.88 2.83 15.57
C SER A 105 -3.83 4.23 16.20
N GLU A 106 -2.73 4.53 16.87
CA GLU A 106 -2.47 5.87 17.43
C GLU A 106 -2.39 6.95 16.34
N THR A 107 -2.09 6.56 15.09
CA THR A 107 -2.05 7.45 13.93
C THR A 107 -3.41 7.62 13.24
N GLY A 108 -4.50 7.06 13.79
CA GLY A 108 -5.84 7.19 13.25
C GLY A 108 -6.09 6.32 12.01
N THR A 109 -5.45 5.15 11.95
CA THR A 109 -5.58 4.19 10.85
C THR A 109 -6.20 2.88 11.32
N LEU A 110 -7.01 2.27 10.47
CA LEU A 110 -7.76 1.06 10.80
C LEU A 110 -7.64 0.03 9.66
N GLY A 111 -7.24 -1.18 10.03
CA GLY A 111 -7.24 -2.33 9.12
C GLY A 111 -8.63 -2.94 9.01
N VAL A 112 -9.08 -3.18 7.77
CA VAL A 112 -10.34 -3.86 7.50
C VAL A 112 -10.10 -5.10 6.65
N ARG A 113 -10.79 -6.19 6.98
CA ARG A 113 -10.85 -7.42 6.20
C ARG A 113 -12.30 -7.77 5.90
N ILE A 114 -12.56 -8.27 4.69
CA ILE A 114 -13.81 -8.94 4.33
C ILE A 114 -13.40 -10.39 4.02
N PRO A 115 -13.61 -11.33 4.96
CA PRO A 115 -13.11 -12.70 4.81
C PRO A 115 -13.87 -13.45 3.71
N ASP A 116 -13.17 -14.26 2.92
CA ASP A 116 -13.83 -15.18 1.98
C ASP A 116 -14.28 -16.45 2.72
N TYR A 117 -15.22 -16.26 3.63
CA TYR A 117 -15.76 -17.33 4.47
C TYR A 117 -17.28 -17.10 4.67
N PRO A 118 -18.14 -17.78 3.91
CA PRO A 118 -19.57 -17.48 3.83
C PRO A 118 -20.30 -17.44 5.19
N ASP A 119 -20.04 -18.40 6.07
CA ASP A 119 -20.68 -18.46 7.39
C ASP A 119 -20.30 -17.25 8.27
N LEU A 120 -19.06 -16.78 8.15
CA LEU A 120 -18.56 -15.63 8.89
C LEU A 120 -19.10 -14.31 8.35
N LEU A 121 -19.21 -14.19 7.02
CA LEU A 121 -19.87 -13.04 6.39
C LEU A 121 -21.34 -12.95 6.79
N LYS A 122 -22.04 -14.11 6.82
CA LYS A 122 -23.43 -14.21 7.27
C LYS A 122 -23.56 -13.83 8.75
N LEU A 123 -22.68 -14.36 9.60
CA LEU A 123 -22.61 -14.02 11.02
C LEU A 123 -22.44 -12.50 11.24
N ILE A 124 -21.45 -11.87 10.60
CA ILE A 124 -21.18 -10.43 10.75
C ILE A 124 -22.37 -9.60 10.25
N LYS A 125 -22.99 -10.03 9.15
CA LYS A 125 -24.19 -9.38 8.61
C LYS A 125 -25.38 -9.46 9.57
N GLU A 126 -25.62 -10.61 10.18
CA GLU A 126 -26.68 -10.82 11.17
C GLU A 126 -26.39 -10.11 12.50
N PHE A 127 -25.13 -10.05 12.91
CA PHE A 127 -24.69 -9.29 14.09
C PHE A 127 -24.83 -7.76 13.90
N GLY A 128 -24.82 -7.29 12.66
CA GLY A 128 -25.11 -5.91 12.28
C GLY A 128 -23.96 -4.92 12.49
N ARG A 129 -22.81 -5.37 13.02
CA ARG A 129 -21.61 -4.55 13.24
C ARG A 129 -20.33 -5.38 13.05
N PRO A 130 -19.16 -4.77 12.81
CA PRO A 130 -17.91 -5.47 12.65
C PRO A 130 -17.50 -6.21 13.93
N ILE A 131 -16.67 -7.24 13.77
CA ILE A 131 -15.99 -7.91 14.87
C ILE A 131 -14.49 -7.63 14.78
N VAL A 132 -13.79 -7.54 15.92
CA VAL A 132 -12.33 -7.56 15.90
C VAL A 132 -11.89 -8.99 15.66
N ALA A 133 -10.99 -9.20 14.70
CA ALA A 133 -10.49 -10.53 14.39
C ALA A 133 -8.98 -10.57 14.26
N THR A 134 -8.37 -11.53 14.93
CA THR A 134 -6.95 -11.88 14.82
C THR A 134 -6.81 -13.39 14.91
N SER A 135 -5.67 -13.95 14.50
CA SER A 135 -5.36 -15.36 14.75
C SER A 135 -5.47 -15.71 16.24
N ALA A 136 -5.97 -16.91 16.55
CA ALA A 136 -6.29 -17.35 17.91
C ALA A 136 -5.06 -17.69 18.77
N ASN A 137 -3.87 -17.80 18.20
CA ASN A 137 -2.63 -18.03 18.95
C ASN A 137 -2.25 -16.81 19.81
N ALA A 138 -1.47 -17.01 20.88
CA ALA A 138 -0.80 -15.87 21.55
C ALA A 138 0.16 -15.15 20.58
N SER A 139 0.50 -13.89 20.87
CA SER A 139 1.41 -13.12 20.01
C SER A 139 2.74 -13.87 19.79
N TYR A 140 3.23 -13.90 18.55
CA TYR A 140 4.48 -14.56 18.13
C TYR A 140 4.52 -16.10 18.22
N GLN A 141 3.41 -16.76 18.59
CA GLN A 141 3.31 -18.22 18.62
C GLN A 141 3.01 -18.83 17.24
N ARG A 142 3.13 -20.16 17.12
CA ARG A 142 2.73 -20.91 15.91
C ARG A 142 1.28 -20.65 15.54
N ARG A 143 0.98 -20.75 14.25
CA ARG A 143 -0.37 -20.53 13.71
C ARG A 143 -1.28 -21.70 14.06
N PRO A 144 -2.54 -21.45 14.49
CA PRO A 144 -3.43 -22.52 14.91
C PRO A 144 -4.28 -23.02 13.75
N TYR A 145 -4.09 -24.28 13.35
CA TYR A 145 -4.88 -24.95 12.31
C TYR A 145 -5.86 -25.97 12.90
N LYS A 146 -5.73 -26.31 14.18
CA LYS A 146 -6.69 -27.09 14.97
C LYS A 146 -6.81 -26.54 16.38
N ILE A 147 -7.88 -26.91 17.09
CA ILE A 147 -8.15 -26.42 18.46
C ILE A 147 -7.02 -26.79 19.44
N SER A 148 -6.39 -27.97 19.27
CA SER A 148 -5.27 -28.39 20.11
C SER A 148 -4.07 -27.45 20.00
N ASP A 149 -3.78 -26.92 18.80
CA ASP A 149 -2.70 -25.94 18.59
C ASP A 149 -2.90 -24.66 19.43
N ILE A 150 -4.16 -24.34 19.76
CA ILE A 150 -4.47 -23.20 20.63
C ILE A 150 -4.30 -23.61 22.09
N LEU A 151 -5.01 -24.67 22.51
CA LEU A 151 -5.11 -25.05 23.92
C LEU A 151 -3.79 -25.52 24.52
N GLU A 152 -2.90 -26.12 23.73
CA GLU A 152 -1.58 -26.56 24.18
C GLU A 152 -0.59 -25.40 24.34
N ASN A 153 -0.84 -24.28 23.67
CA ASN A 153 0.10 -23.14 23.59
C ASN A 153 -0.38 -21.89 24.34
N ILE A 154 -1.42 -22.01 25.18
CA ILE A 154 -1.92 -20.92 26.03
C ILE A 154 -2.05 -21.37 27.49
N SER A 155 -1.89 -20.41 28.41
CA SER A 155 -2.03 -20.65 29.85
C SER A 155 -3.47 -20.95 30.27
N GLU A 156 -3.67 -21.59 31.43
CA GLU A 156 -4.99 -21.78 32.04
C GLU A 156 -5.76 -20.47 32.25
N LYS A 157 -5.04 -19.37 32.53
CA LYS A 157 -5.64 -18.03 32.62
C LYS A 157 -6.23 -17.59 31.27
N GLN A 158 -5.55 -17.83 30.16
CA GLN A 158 -6.04 -17.52 28.82
C GLN A 158 -7.20 -18.42 28.40
N LYS A 159 -7.15 -19.73 28.73
CA LYS A 159 -8.27 -20.66 28.45
C LYS A 159 -9.58 -20.21 29.08
N LYS A 160 -9.52 -19.69 30.31
CA LYS A 160 -10.70 -19.14 31.02
C LYS A 160 -11.30 -17.90 30.37
N LEU A 161 -10.57 -17.21 29.49
CA LEU A 161 -11.10 -16.07 28.74
C LEU A 161 -11.93 -16.49 27.52
N ILE A 162 -11.88 -17.76 27.10
CA ILE A 162 -12.60 -18.24 25.94
C ILE A 162 -14.00 -18.69 26.34
N ASP A 163 -15.02 -18.03 25.79
CA ASP A 163 -16.42 -18.32 26.12
C ASP A 163 -16.99 -19.39 25.17
N LEU A 164 -16.63 -19.31 23.89
CA LEU A 164 -17.09 -20.23 22.85
C LEU A 164 -15.95 -20.65 21.91
N MET A 165 -15.91 -21.92 21.55
CA MET A 165 -15.07 -22.45 20.47
C MET A 165 -15.93 -23.15 19.42
N ILE A 166 -15.68 -22.83 18.16
CA ILE A 166 -16.22 -23.58 17.01
C ILE A 166 -15.11 -24.51 16.54
N ASP A 167 -15.30 -25.82 16.69
CA ASP A 167 -14.34 -26.83 16.26
C ASP A 167 -14.75 -27.41 14.91
N ALA A 168 -14.11 -26.93 13.85
CA ALA A 168 -14.26 -27.42 12.49
C ALA A 168 -13.19 -28.47 12.12
N GLY A 169 -12.47 -29.02 13.10
CA GLY A 169 -11.36 -29.95 12.87
C GLY A 169 -10.08 -29.22 12.43
N GLU A 170 -9.29 -29.89 11.60
CA GLU A 170 -8.04 -29.38 11.04
C GLU A 170 -8.31 -28.55 9.79
N LEU A 171 -7.87 -27.29 9.81
CA LEU A 171 -8.01 -26.33 8.72
C LEU A 171 -6.87 -26.51 7.70
N PRO A 172 -7.10 -26.13 6.43
CA PRO A 172 -6.04 -26.10 5.43
C PRO A 172 -4.91 -25.14 5.84
N HIS A 173 -3.67 -25.54 5.53
CA HIS A 173 -2.46 -24.77 5.85
C HIS A 173 -2.22 -23.61 4.88
N ASN A 174 -3.07 -22.60 4.97
CA ASN A 174 -2.98 -21.41 4.12
C ASN A 174 -2.10 -20.31 4.76
N GLU A 175 -1.46 -19.50 3.91
CA GLU A 175 -0.75 -18.30 4.36
C GLU A 175 -1.73 -17.26 4.96
N PRO A 176 -1.29 -16.36 5.84
CA PRO A 176 -2.19 -15.40 6.45
C PRO A 176 -2.52 -14.31 5.43
N SER A 177 -3.47 -13.43 5.78
CA SER A 177 -3.81 -12.33 4.88
C SER A 177 -2.62 -11.38 4.63
N THR A 178 -2.51 -10.89 3.39
CA THR A 178 -1.60 -9.79 3.06
C THR A 178 -2.16 -8.50 3.67
N VAL A 179 -1.33 -7.75 4.40
CA VAL A 179 -1.70 -6.47 5.02
C VAL A 179 -1.09 -5.35 4.22
N ILE A 180 -1.95 -4.44 3.76
CA ILE A 180 -1.60 -3.36 2.84
C ILE A 180 -2.03 -2.04 3.46
N ASP A 181 -1.09 -1.10 3.59
CA ASP A 181 -1.37 0.28 3.94
C ASP A 181 -1.63 1.10 2.69
N THR A 182 -2.77 1.80 2.68
CA THR A 182 -3.16 2.72 1.61
C THR A 182 -3.30 4.15 2.11
N THR A 183 -2.81 4.47 3.30
CA THR A 183 -2.96 5.81 3.91
C THR A 183 -2.00 6.84 3.35
N LEU A 184 -0.94 6.39 2.68
CA LEU A 184 -0.05 7.23 1.90
C LEU A 184 -0.61 7.36 0.48
N ASP A 185 -0.68 8.59 -0.03
CA ASP A 185 -1.47 8.91 -1.22
C ASP A 185 -0.98 8.25 -2.51
N ASP A 186 0.27 7.75 -2.56
CA ASP A 186 0.85 7.22 -3.81
C ASP A 186 1.67 5.92 -3.70
N GLU A 187 1.87 5.37 -2.50
CA GLU A 187 2.53 4.07 -2.33
C GLU A 187 1.68 3.09 -1.54
N THR A 188 1.41 1.93 -2.15
CA THR A 188 0.82 0.79 -1.46
C THR A 188 1.90 0.12 -0.61
N VAL A 189 1.97 0.45 0.69
CA VAL A 189 2.99 -0.13 1.58
C VAL A 189 2.52 -1.51 2.04
N ILE A 190 3.26 -2.56 1.69
CA ILE A 190 2.98 -3.91 2.16
C ILE A 190 3.52 -4.04 3.59
N LEU A 191 2.65 -3.92 4.59
CA LEU A 191 2.99 -4.08 6.01
C LEU A 191 3.24 -5.55 6.38
N ARG A 192 2.58 -6.48 5.68
CA ARG A 192 2.79 -7.92 5.85
C ARG A 192 2.50 -8.65 4.56
N GLN A 193 3.48 -9.42 4.09
CA GLN A 193 3.30 -10.32 2.96
C GLN A 193 2.54 -11.57 3.39
N GLY A 194 1.42 -11.84 2.73
CA GLY A 194 0.58 -13.03 2.92
C GLY A 194 0.39 -13.79 1.61
N GLU A 195 -0.74 -14.49 1.48
CA GLU A 195 -1.11 -15.27 0.28
C GLU A 195 -1.05 -14.44 -1.01
N ILE A 196 -1.60 -13.22 -0.99
CA ILE A 196 -1.53 -12.31 -2.13
C ILE A 196 -0.14 -11.66 -2.18
N LYS A 197 0.69 -12.11 -3.12
CA LYS A 197 1.96 -11.47 -3.47
C LYS A 197 1.72 -10.28 -4.39
N LEU A 198 1.38 -9.14 -3.80
CA LEU A 198 1.46 -7.87 -4.52
C LEU A 198 2.93 -7.55 -4.74
N LYS A 199 3.35 -7.39 -6.00
CA LYS A 199 4.63 -6.75 -6.30
C LYS A 199 4.47 -5.27 -5.97
N GLY A 200 4.84 -4.87 -4.76
CA GLY A 200 4.80 -3.49 -4.27
C GLY A 200 5.81 -2.57 -4.94
N LYS A 201 6.14 -2.80 -6.21
CA LYS A 201 6.99 -1.88 -6.97
C LYS A 201 6.41 -1.73 -8.35
N ASN A 202 6.07 -0.49 -8.67
CA ASN A 202 6.24 0.07 -10.00
C ASN A 202 7.69 -0.20 -10.44
N GLU A 203 8.01 -1.43 -10.83
CA GLU A 203 9.37 -1.87 -11.19
C GLU A 203 9.28 -2.80 -12.39
N VAL A 204 10.05 -2.49 -13.42
CA VAL A 204 10.15 -3.26 -14.64
C VAL A 204 11.61 -3.59 -14.92
N LEU A 205 11.85 -4.81 -15.40
CA LEU A 205 13.13 -5.20 -15.96
C LEU A 205 13.12 -4.85 -17.44
N SER A 206 13.80 -3.77 -17.80
CA SER A 206 14.14 -3.45 -19.18
C SER A 206 15.37 -4.26 -19.60
N ARG A 207 15.37 -4.83 -20.81
CA ARG A 207 16.49 -5.63 -21.34
C ARG A 207 17.23 -4.94 -22.49
N SER A 208 16.77 -3.74 -22.88
CA SER A 208 17.31 -2.98 -24.00
C SER A 208 16.98 -1.48 -23.86
N ASP A 209 17.70 -0.64 -24.58
CA ASP A 209 17.39 0.80 -24.63
C ASP A 209 15.97 1.08 -25.15
N GLU A 210 15.48 0.26 -26.08
CA GLU A 210 14.11 0.34 -26.58
C GLU A 210 13.08 0.02 -25.48
N ASN A 211 13.34 -0.99 -24.64
CA ASN A 211 12.47 -1.29 -23.50
C ASN A 211 12.46 -0.16 -22.46
N THR A 212 13.62 0.48 -22.23
CA THR A 212 13.72 1.67 -21.36
C THR A 212 12.91 2.84 -21.93
N GLN A 213 12.99 3.08 -23.24
CA GLN A 213 12.20 4.11 -23.91
C GLN A 213 10.68 3.81 -23.87
N ASN A 214 10.30 2.54 -24.05
CA ASN A 214 8.90 2.11 -23.93
C ASN A 214 8.37 2.31 -22.50
N THR A 215 9.19 2.03 -21.48
CA THR A 215 8.83 2.31 -20.08
C THR A 215 8.58 3.80 -19.86
N ALA A 216 9.43 4.67 -20.43
CA ALA A 216 9.22 6.12 -20.36
C ALA A 216 7.93 6.56 -21.07
N LYS A 217 7.62 5.95 -22.22
CA LYS A 217 6.36 6.19 -22.96
C LYS A 217 5.14 5.78 -22.14
N GLU A 218 5.14 4.60 -21.54
CA GLU A 218 4.04 4.13 -20.68
C GLU A 218 3.83 5.06 -19.49
N LEU A 219 4.92 5.52 -18.87
CA LEU A 219 4.86 6.46 -17.78
C LEU A 219 4.29 7.80 -18.24
N TRP A 220 4.74 8.34 -19.37
CA TRP A 220 4.17 9.55 -19.97
C TRP A 220 2.65 9.42 -20.21
N GLN A 221 2.20 8.33 -20.82
CA GLN A 221 0.78 8.10 -21.11
C GLN A 221 -0.10 8.10 -19.85
N LYS A 222 0.45 7.72 -18.69
CA LYS A 222 -0.24 7.77 -17.41
C LYS A 222 -0.47 9.20 -16.91
N TYR A 223 0.41 10.14 -17.25
CA TYR A 223 0.38 11.52 -16.73
C TYR A 223 0.06 12.58 -17.80
N GLN A 224 -0.03 12.21 -19.08
CA GLN A 224 -0.26 13.16 -20.20
C GLN A 224 -1.52 14.01 -20.02
N ASP A 225 -2.56 13.51 -19.35
CA ASP A 225 -3.82 14.25 -19.11
C ASP A 225 -3.64 15.47 -18.19
N PHE A 226 -2.50 15.56 -17.49
CA PHE A 226 -2.13 16.71 -16.65
C PHE A 226 -1.28 17.74 -17.40
N ALA A 227 -0.76 17.41 -18.58
CA ALA A 227 -0.01 18.34 -19.40
C ALA A 227 -0.82 19.61 -19.69
N GLY A 228 -0.19 20.78 -19.53
CA GLY A 228 -0.83 22.08 -19.69
C GLY A 228 -1.76 22.49 -18.53
N LYS A 229 -2.08 21.58 -17.61
CA LYS A 229 -2.83 21.86 -16.37
C LYS A 229 -1.90 22.07 -15.18
N ARG A 230 -0.84 21.27 -15.08
CA ARG A 230 0.15 21.32 -14.02
C ARG A 230 1.52 20.92 -14.57
N ALA A 231 2.60 21.44 -14.00
CA ALA A 231 3.93 20.97 -14.34
C ALA A 231 4.12 19.50 -13.94
N ILE A 232 4.93 18.77 -14.70
CA ILE A 232 5.25 17.37 -14.43
C ILE A 232 6.78 17.24 -14.41
N ILE A 233 7.34 16.73 -13.32
CA ILE A 233 8.78 16.59 -13.14
C ILE A 233 9.12 15.09 -13.05
N PHE A 234 9.89 14.59 -14.02
CA PHE A 234 10.51 13.27 -13.99
C PHE A 234 11.91 13.38 -13.38
N CYS A 235 12.04 13.00 -12.12
CA CYS A 235 13.30 12.99 -11.39
C CYS A 235 14.02 11.65 -11.62
N LEU A 236 15.10 11.65 -12.39
CA LEU A 236 15.83 10.46 -12.78
C LEU A 236 17.05 10.24 -11.88
N GLU A 237 17.03 9.17 -11.10
CA GLU A 237 18.11 8.74 -10.22
C GLU A 237 18.77 7.46 -10.76
N GLY A 238 20.10 7.43 -10.76
CA GLY A 238 20.85 6.21 -11.08
C GLY A 238 22.30 6.49 -11.46
N GLU A 239 23.10 5.43 -11.54
CA GLU A 239 24.53 5.51 -11.86
C GLU A 239 24.81 6.06 -13.28
N MET A 240 26.07 6.39 -13.55
CA MET A 240 26.51 6.81 -14.88
C MET A 240 26.30 5.67 -15.90
N GLY A 241 25.80 5.99 -17.09
CA GLY A 241 25.55 5.02 -18.16
C GLY A 241 24.34 4.10 -17.96
N VAL A 242 23.62 4.23 -16.84
CA VAL A 242 22.49 3.34 -16.51
C VAL A 242 21.24 3.59 -17.38
N GLY A 243 21.23 4.61 -18.24
CA GLY A 243 20.13 4.86 -19.18
C GLY A 243 19.15 5.96 -18.79
N LYS A 244 19.56 6.91 -17.94
CA LYS A 244 18.76 8.12 -17.62
C LYS A 244 18.42 8.93 -18.89
N THR A 245 19.42 9.31 -19.69
CA THR A 245 19.19 9.96 -20.98
C THR A 245 18.40 9.09 -21.97
N VAL A 246 18.53 7.76 -21.90
CA VAL A 246 17.72 6.83 -22.71
C VAL A 246 16.25 6.90 -22.33
N PHE A 247 15.95 7.02 -21.03
CA PHE A 247 14.60 7.28 -20.55
C PHE A 247 14.05 8.61 -21.08
N VAL A 248 14.83 9.71 -21.01
CA VAL A 248 14.41 11.03 -21.54
C VAL A 248 14.14 10.98 -23.04
N LYS A 249 14.95 10.24 -23.83
CA LYS A 249 14.67 10.00 -25.26
C LYS A 249 13.31 9.36 -25.49
N GLY A 250 12.94 8.37 -24.66
CA GLY A 250 11.65 7.71 -24.72
C GLY A 250 10.49 8.65 -24.39
N LEU A 251 10.65 9.45 -23.33
CA LEU A 251 9.71 10.51 -22.94
C LEU A 251 9.50 11.52 -24.07
N ALA A 252 10.58 12.08 -24.62
CA ALA A 252 10.53 13.05 -25.71
C ALA A 252 9.83 12.48 -26.96
N ARG A 253 10.15 11.24 -27.34
CA ARG A 253 9.50 10.54 -28.45
C ARG A 253 8.00 10.36 -28.20
N ALA A 254 7.60 10.02 -26.98
CA ALA A 254 6.21 9.85 -26.59
C ALA A 254 5.44 11.19 -26.62
N MET A 255 6.12 12.29 -26.34
CA MET A 255 5.60 13.66 -26.51
C MET A 255 5.58 14.13 -27.97
N GLY A 256 6.07 13.36 -28.94
CA GLY A 256 6.13 13.80 -30.34
C GLY A 256 7.24 14.82 -30.64
N ILE A 257 8.29 14.85 -29.82
CA ILE A 257 9.52 15.61 -30.09
C ILE A 257 10.39 14.80 -31.04
N ARG A 258 10.77 15.40 -32.18
CA ARG A 258 11.60 14.75 -33.23
C ARG A 258 13.08 15.09 -33.15
N GLN A 259 13.43 16.10 -32.35
CA GLN A 259 14.81 16.53 -32.14
C GLN A 259 15.63 15.43 -31.46
N GLN A 260 16.92 15.37 -31.77
CA GLN A 260 17.83 14.45 -31.10
C GLN A 260 18.04 14.89 -29.66
N ILE A 261 17.70 14.02 -28.71
CA ILE A 261 17.93 14.28 -27.29
C ILE A 261 19.32 13.76 -26.89
N THR A 262 20.12 14.65 -26.32
CA THR A 262 21.42 14.37 -25.70
C THR A 262 21.40 14.86 -24.25
N SER A 263 22.22 14.26 -23.38
CA SER A 263 22.32 14.78 -22.00
C SER A 263 22.93 16.19 -22.04
N PRO A 264 22.30 17.20 -21.42
CA PRO A 264 22.82 18.56 -21.35
C PRO A 264 23.90 18.66 -20.27
N THR A 265 24.86 17.74 -20.22
CA THR A 265 25.85 17.68 -19.14
C THR A 265 26.73 18.94 -19.07
N TYR A 266 26.91 19.66 -20.19
CA TYR A 266 27.65 20.92 -20.23
C TYR A 266 26.73 22.14 -20.19
N ASP A 267 25.60 22.10 -20.91
CA ASP A 267 24.65 23.22 -20.98
C ASP A 267 23.73 23.30 -19.76
N LEU A 268 23.73 22.26 -18.92
CA LEU A 268 22.91 22.01 -17.73
C LEU A 268 21.40 21.92 -18.00
N LEU A 269 20.87 22.63 -19.00
CA LEU A 269 19.48 22.68 -19.42
C LEU A 269 19.37 22.70 -20.96
N SER A 270 18.52 21.84 -21.51
CA SER A 270 18.07 21.88 -22.91
C SER A 270 16.54 21.89 -22.97
N CYS A 271 15.96 22.77 -23.78
CA CYS A 271 14.51 22.84 -23.98
C CYS A 271 14.10 22.37 -25.37
N PHE A 272 13.06 21.55 -25.43
CA PHE A 272 12.51 20.98 -26.66
C PHE A 272 11.01 21.24 -26.72
N GLN A 273 10.45 21.31 -27.92
CA GLN A 273 9.02 21.58 -28.11
C GLN A 273 8.36 20.44 -28.87
N SER A 274 7.24 19.96 -28.33
CA SER A 274 6.39 18.96 -28.97
C SER A 274 5.78 19.52 -30.24
N THR A 275 5.83 18.73 -31.31
CA THR A 275 5.18 19.07 -32.58
C THR A 275 3.70 18.71 -32.61
N VAL A 276 3.19 18.04 -31.58
CA VAL A 276 1.82 17.51 -31.51
C VAL A 276 0.88 18.48 -30.80
N ASP A 277 1.30 18.98 -29.64
CA ASP A 277 0.48 19.78 -28.73
C ASP A 277 1.17 21.08 -28.27
N GLY A 278 2.39 21.34 -28.75
CA GLY A 278 3.16 22.54 -28.42
C GLY A 278 3.81 22.54 -27.04
N GLN A 279 3.62 21.47 -26.25
CA GLN A 279 4.15 21.36 -24.89
C GLN A 279 5.69 21.35 -24.88
N GLN A 280 6.27 22.01 -23.87
CA GLN A 280 7.72 22.07 -23.69
C GLN A 280 8.23 20.92 -22.82
N LEU A 281 9.34 20.31 -23.24
CA LEU A 281 10.18 19.43 -22.42
C LEU A 281 11.48 20.17 -22.06
N ALA A 282 11.70 20.45 -20.79
CA ALA A 282 12.98 20.90 -20.25
C ALA A 282 13.76 19.69 -19.72
N HIS A 283 14.95 19.44 -20.28
CA HIS A 283 15.86 18.39 -19.82
C HIS A 283 17.01 19.05 -19.07
N ILE A 284 17.20 18.66 -17.81
CA ILE A 284 18.22 19.19 -16.90
C ILE A 284 19.18 18.07 -16.49
N ASP A 285 20.47 18.36 -16.37
CA ASP A 285 21.49 17.44 -15.84
C ASP A 285 22.26 18.11 -14.70
N THR A 286 22.07 17.62 -13.47
CA THR A 286 22.70 18.20 -12.27
C THR A 286 24.07 17.57 -11.97
N TRP A 287 24.59 16.68 -12.81
CA TRP A 287 25.81 15.93 -12.54
C TRP A 287 27.00 16.83 -12.17
N ARG A 288 27.15 17.96 -12.88
CA ARG A 288 28.28 18.88 -12.78
C ARG A 288 28.07 20.06 -11.83
N MET A 289 26.88 20.20 -11.26
CA MET A 289 26.60 21.27 -10.30
C MET A 289 27.41 21.01 -9.02
N ILE A 290 28.04 22.08 -8.51
CA ILE A 290 28.79 22.08 -7.25
C ILE A 290 27.79 22.18 -6.08
N ASP A 291 26.80 23.05 -6.20
CA ASP A 291 25.64 23.14 -5.31
C ASP A 291 24.34 23.02 -6.12
N PRO A 292 23.94 21.78 -6.45
CA PRO A 292 22.74 21.52 -7.24
C PRO A 292 21.44 22.12 -6.68
N ASN A 293 21.32 22.32 -5.36
CA ASN A 293 20.09 22.91 -4.81
C ASN A 293 20.01 24.41 -5.11
N SER A 294 21.13 25.13 -5.05
CA SER A 294 21.18 26.54 -5.44
C SER A 294 21.15 26.71 -6.97
N GLU A 295 21.97 25.95 -7.69
CA GLU A 295 22.13 26.09 -9.14
C GLU A 295 20.87 25.70 -9.93
N LEU A 296 20.03 24.80 -9.40
CA LEU A 296 18.75 24.46 -10.03
C LEU A 296 17.75 25.61 -9.97
N ASP A 297 17.78 26.44 -8.92
CA ASP A 297 16.98 27.67 -8.84
C ASP A 297 17.46 28.72 -9.86
N ASP A 298 18.79 28.84 -10.04
CA ASP A 298 19.40 29.73 -11.05
C ASP A 298 19.01 29.37 -12.49
N LEU A 299 18.72 28.09 -12.76
CA LEU A 299 18.14 27.63 -14.04
C LEU A 299 16.67 28.02 -14.23
N ASN A 300 16.10 28.83 -13.34
CA ASN A 300 14.71 29.29 -13.36
C ASN A 300 13.69 28.14 -13.36
N ILE A 301 13.95 27.07 -12.60
CA ILE A 301 13.02 25.93 -12.49
C ILE A 301 11.61 26.37 -12.07
N LYS A 302 11.50 27.38 -11.20
CA LYS A 302 10.23 27.98 -10.79
C LYS A 302 9.42 28.52 -11.97
N LYS A 303 10.09 29.11 -12.97
CA LYS A 303 9.43 29.58 -14.18
C LYS A 303 8.93 28.40 -15.02
N LEU A 304 9.75 27.36 -15.22
CA LEU A 304 9.35 26.15 -15.94
C LEU A 304 8.11 25.48 -15.31
N ILE A 305 8.04 25.48 -13.97
CA ILE A 305 6.90 24.95 -13.23
C ILE A 305 5.66 25.83 -13.43
N THR A 306 5.83 27.16 -13.38
CA THR A 306 4.74 28.12 -13.61
C THR A 306 4.20 28.04 -15.04
N ASP A 307 5.08 27.83 -16.02
CA ASP A 307 4.76 27.64 -17.43
C ASP A 307 4.16 26.24 -17.71
N ARG A 308 4.01 25.39 -16.68
CA ARG A 308 3.44 24.05 -16.75
C ARG A 308 4.19 23.12 -17.71
N SER A 309 5.50 23.33 -17.80
CA SER A 309 6.39 22.52 -18.63
C SER A 309 6.52 21.10 -18.08
N ILE A 310 6.92 20.19 -18.97
CA ILE A 310 7.38 18.86 -18.59
C ILE A 310 8.88 18.99 -18.34
N ILE A 311 9.35 18.52 -17.20
CA ILE A 311 10.75 18.67 -16.78
C ILE A 311 11.31 17.27 -16.54
N ALA A 312 12.47 16.96 -17.10
CA ALA A 312 13.22 15.73 -16.82
C ALA A 312 14.57 16.11 -16.23
N ILE A 313 14.83 15.69 -14.99
CA ILE A 313 16.05 16.05 -14.24
C ILE A 313 16.89 14.79 -14.05
N GLU A 314 18.04 14.71 -14.69
CA GLU A 314 19.04 13.68 -14.40
C GLU A 314 19.81 14.00 -13.13
N TRP A 315 20.15 12.96 -12.36
CA TRP A 315 20.82 13.08 -11.06
C TRP A 315 20.00 13.90 -10.06
N ALA A 316 18.67 13.76 -10.11
CA ALA A 316 17.74 14.51 -9.28
C ALA A 316 17.97 14.31 -7.77
N ASP A 317 18.58 13.21 -7.35
CA ASP A 317 19.01 12.94 -5.97
C ASP A 317 19.94 14.02 -5.43
N LYS A 318 20.75 14.65 -6.30
CA LYS A 318 21.66 15.73 -5.91
C LYS A 318 20.95 17.05 -5.59
N ALA A 319 19.75 17.28 -6.11
CA ALA A 319 18.97 18.51 -5.95
C ALA A 319 17.63 18.27 -5.24
N ILE A 320 17.56 17.24 -4.39
CA ILE A 320 16.30 16.78 -3.78
C ILE A 320 15.65 17.83 -2.87
N GLU A 321 16.43 18.66 -2.19
CA GLU A 321 15.90 19.68 -1.29
C GLU A 321 15.20 20.79 -2.06
N GLU A 322 15.77 21.21 -3.19
CA GLU A 322 15.15 22.18 -4.08
C GLU A 322 13.90 21.60 -4.74
N ILE A 323 13.97 20.38 -5.27
CA ILE A 323 12.82 19.70 -5.92
C ILE A 323 11.63 19.58 -4.95
N ARG A 324 11.88 19.27 -3.67
CA ARG A 324 10.84 19.11 -2.65
C ARG A 324 10.05 20.40 -2.37
N LYS A 325 10.60 21.58 -2.67
CA LYS A 325 9.87 22.85 -2.51
C LYS A 325 8.64 22.92 -3.41
N TYR A 326 8.58 22.13 -4.48
CA TYR A 326 7.53 22.19 -5.51
C TYR A 326 6.49 21.06 -5.43
N LEU A 327 6.44 20.28 -4.34
CA LEU A 327 5.47 19.19 -4.13
C LEU A 327 4.00 19.67 -4.28
N SER A 328 3.71 20.89 -3.84
CA SER A 328 2.36 21.48 -3.97
C SER A 328 2.05 22.01 -5.38
N ASP A 329 3.06 22.21 -6.21
CA ASP A 329 2.92 22.99 -7.45
C ASP A 329 3.07 22.11 -8.70
N ALA A 330 3.82 21.01 -8.61
CA ALA A 330 4.06 20.07 -9.71
C ALA A 330 3.66 18.63 -9.34
N ILE A 331 3.47 17.80 -10.35
CA ILE A 331 3.43 16.35 -10.20
C ILE A 331 4.87 15.84 -10.30
N ILE A 332 5.42 15.30 -9.21
CA ILE A 332 6.82 14.87 -9.15
C ILE A 332 6.87 13.35 -9.17
N ILE A 333 7.53 12.79 -10.19
CA ILE A 333 7.65 11.36 -10.44
C ILE A 333 9.13 11.00 -10.31
N TRP A 334 9.47 10.29 -9.24
CA TRP A 334 10.81 9.78 -9.02
C TRP A 334 10.99 8.47 -9.78
N VAL A 335 11.97 8.41 -10.67
CA VAL A 335 12.32 7.22 -11.46
C VAL A 335 13.73 6.80 -11.14
N LYS A 336 13.89 5.64 -10.52
CA LYS A 336 15.19 5.06 -10.18
C LYS A 336 15.56 3.96 -11.15
N ILE A 337 16.70 4.11 -11.81
CA ILE A 337 17.23 3.18 -12.81
C ILE A 337 18.53 2.56 -12.28
N ARG A 338 18.59 1.22 -12.21
CA ARG A 338 19.77 0.46 -11.75
C ARG A 338 20.19 -0.57 -12.78
N TYR A 339 21.46 -0.95 -12.80
CA TYR A 339 21.91 -2.11 -13.57
C TYR A 339 21.23 -3.39 -13.06
N GLY A 340 20.81 -4.24 -13.99
CA GLY A 340 20.32 -5.58 -13.69
C GLY A 340 21.44 -6.62 -13.67
N LYS A 341 21.09 -7.90 -13.86
CA LYS A 341 22.08 -8.99 -13.85
C LYS A 341 22.96 -9.00 -15.11
N ASN A 342 22.36 -8.72 -16.27
CA ASN A 342 23.09 -8.65 -17.53
C ASN A 342 23.50 -7.20 -17.85
N LEU A 343 24.52 -7.03 -18.70
CA LEU A 343 25.04 -5.72 -19.11
C LEU A 343 23.97 -4.78 -19.68
N SER A 344 22.99 -5.31 -20.42
CA SER A 344 21.89 -4.53 -21.00
C SER A 344 20.66 -4.43 -20.09
N ASP A 345 20.62 -5.16 -18.98
CA ASP A 345 19.48 -5.15 -18.08
C ASP A 345 19.46 -3.84 -17.29
N ARG A 346 18.27 -3.25 -17.20
CA ARG A 346 17.96 -2.11 -16.33
C ARG A 346 16.75 -2.45 -15.48
N LEU A 347 16.90 -2.32 -14.18
CA LEU A 347 15.79 -2.34 -13.24
C LEU A 347 15.30 -0.91 -13.08
N ILE A 348 14.15 -0.60 -13.67
CA ILE A 348 13.53 0.73 -13.64
C ILE A 348 12.40 0.68 -12.64
N SER A 349 12.42 1.55 -11.63
CA SER A 349 11.35 1.68 -10.65
C SER A 349 10.87 3.11 -10.53
N TRP A 350 9.59 3.35 -10.18
CA TRP A 350 9.07 4.72 -10.06
C TRP A 350 8.02 4.92 -8.96
N GLY A 351 7.93 6.14 -8.42
CA GLY A 351 6.95 6.56 -7.43
C GLY A 351 6.64 8.05 -7.55
N ASN A 352 5.51 8.51 -7.02
CA ASN A 352 5.29 9.95 -6.88
C ASN A 352 5.90 10.41 -5.55
N LEU A 353 6.41 11.64 -5.52
CA LEU A 353 7.01 12.27 -4.35
C LEU A 353 5.98 13.09 -3.55
#